data_AF-A0A1W1YWZ0-F1
#
_entry.id   AF-A0A1W1YWZ0-F1
#
_cell.length_a   1.000
_cell.length_b   1.000
_cell.length_c   1.000
_cell.angle_alpha   90.00
_cell.angle_beta   90.00
_cell.angle_gamma   90.00
#
_symmetry.space_group_name_H-M   'P 1'
#
loop_
_entity.id
_entity.type
_entity.pdbx_description
1 polymer ?
#
loop_
_entity_poly.entity_id
_entity_poly.type
_entity_poly.pdbx_seq_one_letter_code
_entity_poly.pdbx_strand_id
1 'polypeptide(L)'
;MPIETKVPAQAPRTLEAWVKLLESVRIPVPKHSYDRVMAAIHDSRRSLRDIAELMQDSPALVLSVMREANHPTNASQAEPAESLEVALNRLGLERSEQLLKRLPSVPVEEIPPVLSQFQLISQHASQQASGLFASRLARLWQEIHWGSLLFLSPLWPLALAYPKLLDTWELRVIHKGEDAAHVEEELFGVRIMALCQTMAEYWRLPQWVTQGYRLLLEEREQLAQVLSIARDEDLLSQQHRLDAEPGLRRWFNQPANTVLLANNLALAAQVGWDNPHLLRWQLLTALYLQTSLEDVQQQVHQQAAASARRHARHALFHPAEALIWPWHQRRPHPDMLAPPPPSSDDLARWRKLCQHLLAQPSPFTNTVHLATQALEALQACGMQRILLLSLDKASDYLRVQQLAGLPKEAGTMALQVSQNKLLQKLLAQAGQLRITPENHTQFSALLPAPLRALFRSEHVLLRSLAVNDQVLMLMVADQGCRPLADISVQAFGKTAQCTERALSVFANRKG
;
A
#
# COMPACT_ATOMS: atom_id res chain seq x y z
N MET A 1 6.90 -15.84 20.25
CA MET A 1 6.36 -16.84 19.30
C MET A 1 5.88 -16.07 18.08
N PRO A 2 6.14 -16.52 16.84
CA PRO A 2 5.59 -15.86 15.66
C PRO A 2 4.07 -15.77 15.80
N ILE A 3 3.49 -14.64 15.41
CA ILE A 3 2.04 -14.45 15.39
C ILE A 3 1.49 -15.37 14.30
N GLU A 4 1.25 -16.64 14.63
CA GLU A 4 0.55 -17.59 13.76
C GLU A 4 -0.95 -17.24 13.77
N THR A 5 -1.28 -16.09 13.21
CA THR A 5 -2.63 -15.89 12.69
C THR A 5 -2.79 -16.88 11.55
N LYS A 6 -3.71 -17.84 11.67
CA LYS A 6 -4.07 -18.76 10.58
C LYS A 6 -4.76 -17.96 9.48
N VAL A 7 -3.96 -17.25 8.67
CA VAL A 7 -4.45 -16.47 7.52
C VAL A 7 -4.70 -17.44 6.36
N PRO A 8 -5.93 -17.51 5.82
CA PRO A 8 -6.22 -18.31 4.63
C PRO A 8 -5.35 -17.89 3.45
N ALA A 9 -4.90 -18.86 2.64
CA ALA A 9 -4.09 -18.61 1.45
C ALA A 9 -4.80 -17.73 0.41
N GLN A 10 -6.14 -17.75 0.39
CA GLN A 10 -6.96 -16.88 -0.45
C GLN A 10 -7.75 -15.91 0.41
N ALA A 11 -7.73 -14.64 0.03
CA ALA A 11 -8.51 -13.60 0.70
C ALA A 11 -10.02 -13.88 0.55
N PRO A 12 -10.82 -13.63 1.60
CA PRO A 12 -12.28 -13.65 1.51
C PRO A 12 -12.81 -12.71 0.42
N ARG A 13 -14.05 -12.94 -0.02
CA ARG A 13 -14.72 -12.11 -1.02
C ARG A 13 -16.11 -11.60 -0.62
N THR A 14 -16.53 -11.85 0.62
CA THR A 14 -17.83 -11.36 1.13
C THR A 14 -17.63 -10.64 2.45
N LEU A 15 -18.51 -9.69 2.78
CA LEU A 15 -18.43 -8.91 4.02
C LEU A 15 -18.43 -9.81 5.26
N GLU A 16 -19.36 -10.77 5.33
CA GLU A 16 -19.47 -11.70 6.46
C GLU A 16 -18.20 -12.52 6.68
N ALA A 17 -17.59 -13.01 5.60
CA ALA A 17 -16.36 -13.80 5.67
C ALA A 17 -15.17 -12.94 6.08
N TRP A 18 -15.09 -11.70 5.59
CA TRP A 18 -14.09 -10.73 6.02
C TRP A 18 -14.22 -10.40 7.50
N VAL A 19 -15.43 -10.09 7.98
CA VAL A 19 -15.67 -9.76 9.39
C VAL A 19 -15.25 -10.91 10.30
N LYS A 20 -15.66 -12.14 9.98
CA LYS A 20 -15.28 -13.33 10.72
C LYS A 20 -13.75 -13.52 10.78
N LEU A 21 -13.06 -13.28 9.66
CA LEU A 21 -11.61 -13.40 9.61
C LEU A 21 -10.93 -12.31 10.44
N LEU A 22 -11.26 -11.03 10.19
CA LEU A 22 -10.60 -9.88 10.83
C LEU A 22 -10.88 -9.81 12.34
N GLU A 23 -12.04 -10.29 12.81
CA GLU A 23 -12.33 -10.43 14.25
C GLU A 23 -11.35 -11.37 14.95
N SER A 24 -10.97 -12.46 14.28
CA SER A 24 -10.06 -13.46 14.84
C SER A 24 -8.61 -12.99 14.94
N VAL A 25 -8.24 -11.96 14.18
CA VAL A 25 -6.89 -11.40 14.16
C VAL A 25 -6.60 -10.65 15.45
N ARG A 26 -5.48 -10.98 16.10
CA ARG A 26 -5.00 -10.30 17.31
C ARG A 26 -3.92 -9.30 16.93
N ILE A 27 -4.19 -8.02 17.20
CA ILE A 27 -3.26 -6.94 16.88
C ILE A 27 -2.12 -6.94 17.91
N PRO A 28 -0.85 -6.99 17.48
CA PRO A 28 0.29 -6.91 18.39
C PRO A 28 0.36 -5.57 19.10
N VAL A 29 0.80 -5.63 20.35
CA VAL A 29 1.05 -4.47 21.20
C VAL A 29 2.55 -4.32 21.41
N PRO A 30 3.10 -3.10 21.33
CA PRO A 30 4.48 -2.84 21.71
C PRO A 30 4.78 -3.30 23.14
N LYS A 31 5.84 -4.11 23.29
CA LYS A 31 6.22 -4.70 24.57
C LYS A 31 6.42 -3.65 25.67
N HIS A 32 7.06 -2.54 25.37
CA HIS A 32 7.26 -1.46 26.35
C HIS A 32 5.94 -0.84 26.83
N SER A 33 4.94 -0.67 25.95
CA SER A 33 3.62 -0.16 26.33
C SER A 33 2.88 -1.18 27.19
N TYR A 34 2.94 -2.46 26.80
CA TYR A 34 2.37 -3.56 27.57
C TYR A 34 2.95 -3.64 28.98
N ASP A 35 4.28 -3.66 29.11
CA ASP A 35 4.96 -3.79 30.41
C ASP A 35 4.64 -2.59 31.32
N ARG A 36 4.61 -1.36 30.77
CA ARG A 36 4.23 -0.13 31.52
C ARG A 36 2.80 -0.21 32.06
N VAL A 37 1.86 -0.66 31.24
CA VAL A 37 0.44 -0.72 31.61
C VAL A 37 0.16 -1.86 32.59
N MET A 38 0.76 -3.03 32.40
CA MET A 38 0.68 -4.14 33.36
C MET A 38 1.21 -3.73 34.74
N ALA A 39 2.37 -3.05 34.78
CA ALA A 39 2.92 -2.53 36.03
C ALA A 39 1.97 -1.52 36.71
N ALA A 40 1.31 -0.65 35.93
CA ALA A 40 0.36 0.31 36.45
C ALA A 40 -0.93 -0.34 37.01
N ILE A 41 -1.41 -1.43 36.39
CA ILE A 41 -2.56 -2.20 36.90
C ILE A 41 -2.24 -2.88 38.23
N HIS A 42 -0.99 -3.28 38.45
CA HIS A 42 -0.55 -3.90 39.70
C HIS A 42 -0.19 -2.89 40.80
N ASP A 43 -0.13 -1.59 40.50
CA ASP A 43 0.14 -0.54 41.48
C ASP A 43 -1.17 -0.01 42.08
N SER A 44 -1.44 -0.38 43.35
CA SER A 44 -2.66 0.02 44.06
C SER A 44 -2.81 1.54 44.28
N ARG A 45 -1.77 2.33 43.97
CA ARG A 45 -1.81 3.81 44.05
C ARG A 45 -2.30 4.45 42.74
N ARG A 46 -2.40 3.69 41.64
CA ARG A 46 -2.83 4.20 40.34
C ARG A 46 -4.35 4.13 40.21
N SER A 47 -4.93 5.22 39.74
CA SER A 47 -6.34 5.25 39.36
C SER A 47 -6.55 4.66 37.96
N LEU A 48 -7.79 4.28 37.63
CA LEU A 48 -8.15 3.86 36.27
C LEU A 48 -7.90 4.96 35.24
N ARG A 49 -8.00 6.22 35.65
CA ARG A 49 -7.66 7.37 34.81
C ARG A 49 -6.16 7.43 34.52
N ASP A 50 -5.29 7.23 35.52
CA ASP A 50 -3.84 7.17 35.30
C ASP A 50 -3.48 6.04 34.34
N ILE A 51 -4.16 4.90 34.45
CA ILE A 51 -3.96 3.74 33.57
C ILE A 51 -4.43 4.07 32.15
N ALA A 52 -5.58 4.75 31.99
CA ALA A 52 -6.07 5.22 30.69
C ALA A 52 -5.06 6.17 30.01
N GLU A 53 -4.52 7.13 30.77
CA GLU A 53 -3.52 8.08 30.30
C GLU A 53 -2.21 7.39 29.89
N LEU A 54 -1.83 6.27 30.53
CA LEU A 54 -0.68 5.47 30.12
C LEU A 54 -0.95 4.63 28.85
N MET A 55 -2.18 4.14 28.69
CA MET A 55 -2.59 3.32 27.55
C MET A 55 -2.73 4.12 26.25
N GLN A 56 -3.05 5.42 26.32
CA GLN A 56 -3.34 6.25 25.14
C GLN A 56 -2.19 6.29 24.11
N ASP A 57 -0.94 6.11 24.56
CA ASP A 57 0.24 6.08 23.69
C ASP A 57 0.28 4.86 22.76
N SER A 58 -0.55 3.85 23.01
CA SER A 58 -0.62 2.60 22.24
C SER A 58 -2.01 2.40 21.61
N PRO A 59 -2.18 2.74 20.33
CA PRO A 59 -3.47 2.60 19.63
C PRO A 59 -4.01 1.15 19.68
N ALA A 60 -3.12 0.15 19.61
CA ALA A 60 -3.49 -1.26 19.71
C ALA A 60 -4.09 -1.62 21.09
N LEU A 61 -3.56 -1.07 22.19
CA LEU A 61 -4.13 -1.26 23.52
C LEU A 61 -5.50 -0.61 23.64
N VAL A 62 -5.61 0.64 23.17
CA VAL A 62 -6.88 1.39 23.18
C VAL A 62 -7.96 0.60 22.45
N LEU A 63 -7.70 0.15 21.22
CA LEU A 63 -8.68 -0.63 20.46
C LEU A 63 -9.05 -1.93 21.18
N SER A 64 -8.07 -2.64 21.75
CA SER A 64 -8.31 -3.91 22.43
C SER A 64 -9.25 -3.74 23.63
N VAL A 65 -9.01 -2.71 24.44
CA VAL A 65 -9.84 -2.38 25.62
C VAL A 65 -11.24 -1.93 25.20
N MET A 66 -11.34 -1.06 24.20
CA MET A 66 -12.64 -0.57 23.70
C MET A 66 -13.49 -1.72 23.13
N ARG A 67 -12.90 -2.62 22.33
CA ARG A 67 -13.58 -3.80 21.80
C ARG A 67 -14.08 -4.73 22.90
N GLU A 68 -13.24 -5.01 23.90
CA GLU A 68 -13.62 -5.87 25.01
C GLU A 68 -14.74 -5.25 25.85
N ALA A 69 -14.66 -3.95 26.15
CA ALA A 69 -15.69 -3.23 26.92
C ALA A 69 -17.03 -3.13 26.18
N ASN A 70 -17.01 -3.07 24.86
CA ASN A 70 -18.20 -2.94 24.03
C ASN A 70 -18.75 -4.28 23.53
N HIS A 71 -18.04 -5.39 23.79
CA HIS A 71 -18.44 -6.72 23.38
C HIS A 71 -19.86 -7.06 23.89
N PRO A 72 -20.74 -7.66 23.05
CA PRO A 72 -22.13 -7.91 23.41
C PRO A 72 -22.33 -8.73 24.69
N THR A 73 -21.41 -9.64 25.02
CA THR A 73 -21.47 -10.44 26.27
C THR A 73 -21.23 -9.60 27.53
N ASN A 74 -20.64 -8.41 27.39
CA ASN A 74 -20.39 -7.46 28.46
C ASN A 74 -21.46 -6.35 28.52
N ALA A 75 -22.49 -6.42 27.66
CA ALA A 75 -23.55 -5.41 27.50
C ALA A 75 -24.59 -5.44 28.62
N SER A 76 -24.14 -5.33 29.88
CA SER A 76 -25.01 -4.93 30.99
C SER A 76 -25.58 -3.50 30.83
N GLN A 77 -25.07 -2.74 29.86
CA GLN A 77 -25.48 -1.38 29.51
C GLN A 77 -25.79 -1.29 28.01
N ALA A 78 -26.88 -0.60 27.66
CA ALA A 78 -27.36 -0.48 26.27
C ALA A 78 -26.38 0.27 25.36
N GLU A 79 -25.65 1.25 25.88
CA GLU A 79 -24.78 2.13 25.09
C GLU A 79 -23.31 1.67 25.08
N PRO A 80 -22.59 1.79 23.95
CA PRO A 80 -21.15 1.53 23.89
C PRO A 80 -20.36 2.57 24.69
N ALA A 81 -19.18 2.19 25.18
CA ALA A 81 -18.22 3.12 25.75
C ALA A 81 -17.63 4.00 24.65
N GLU A 82 -17.67 5.32 24.87
CA GLU A 82 -17.16 6.35 23.95
C GLU A 82 -15.73 6.83 24.31
N SER A 83 -15.23 6.48 25.50
CA SER A 83 -13.88 6.82 25.95
C SER A 83 -13.18 5.65 26.66
N LEU A 84 -11.85 5.69 26.65
CA LEU A 84 -11.02 4.66 27.26
C LEU A 84 -11.24 4.55 28.78
N GLU A 85 -11.45 5.68 29.45
CA GLU A 85 -11.74 5.72 30.89
C GLU A 85 -13.08 5.00 31.19
N VAL A 86 -14.13 5.27 30.41
CA VAL A 86 -15.43 4.59 30.55
C VAL A 86 -15.29 3.09 30.27
N ALA A 87 -14.51 2.72 29.24
CA ALA A 87 -14.26 1.32 28.91
C ALA A 87 -13.53 0.57 30.04
N LEU A 88 -12.49 1.17 30.62
CA LEU A 88 -11.78 0.59 31.77
C LEU A 88 -12.65 0.51 33.02
N ASN A 89 -13.46 1.53 33.30
CA ASN A 89 -14.43 1.49 34.40
C ASN A 89 -15.44 0.35 34.24
N ARG A 90 -15.92 0.09 33.01
CA ARG A 90 -16.84 -1.01 32.72
C ARG A 90 -16.20 -2.39 32.89
N LEU A 91 -14.95 -2.55 32.46
CA LEU A 91 -14.24 -3.83 32.59
C LEU A 91 -13.79 -4.10 34.02
N GLY A 92 -13.32 -3.07 34.72
CA GLY A 92 -12.61 -3.20 35.99
C GLY A 92 -11.18 -3.76 35.80
N LEU A 93 -10.35 -3.58 36.83
CA LEU A 93 -8.92 -3.92 36.78
C LEU A 93 -8.66 -5.41 36.46
N GLU A 94 -9.42 -6.31 37.08
CA GLU A 94 -9.21 -7.75 36.92
C GLU A 94 -9.42 -8.20 35.46
N ARG A 95 -10.51 -7.77 34.82
CA ARG A 95 -10.78 -8.12 33.42
C ARG A 95 -9.80 -7.42 32.47
N SER A 96 -9.43 -6.18 32.75
CA SER A 96 -8.39 -5.49 31.99
C SER A 96 -7.06 -6.26 32.04
N GLU A 97 -6.66 -6.78 33.19
CA GLU A 97 -5.47 -7.61 33.33
C GLU A 97 -5.59 -8.93 32.54
N GLN A 98 -6.74 -9.61 32.63
CA GLN A 98 -7.01 -10.84 31.89
C GLN A 98 -6.97 -10.63 30.37
N LEU A 99 -7.50 -9.50 29.88
CA LEU A 99 -7.42 -9.10 28.48
C LEU A 99 -5.96 -8.93 28.05
N LEU A 100 -5.19 -8.14 28.79
CA LEU A 100 -3.79 -7.87 28.47
C LEU A 100 -2.98 -9.17 28.38
N LYS A 101 -3.15 -10.11 29.32
CA LYS A 101 -2.47 -11.42 29.30
C LYS A 101 -2.70 -12.23 28.02
N ARG A 102 -3.77 -11.95 27.25
CA ARG A 102 -4.09 -12.64 25.99
C ARG A 102 -3.54 -11.91 24.75
N LEU A 103 -3.07 -10.68 24.89
CA LEU A 103 -2.58 -9.88 23.75
C LEU A 103 -1.17 -10.31 23.35
N PRO A 104 -0.86 -10.39 22.04
CA PRO A 104 0.49 -10.62 21.57
C PRO A 104 1.34 -9.38 21.88
N SER A 105 2.26 -9.51 22.83
CA SER A 105 3.23 -8.48 23.20
C SER A 105 4.57 -8.76 22.53
N VAL A 106 5.01 -7.86 21.65
CA VAL A 106 6.22 -8.03 20.82
C VAL A 106 7.08 -6.76 20.82
N PRO A 107 8.40 -6.86 20.58
CA PRO A 107 9.23 -5.70 20.27
C PRO A 107 8.65 -4.86 19.13
N VAL A 108 8.88 -3.55 19.14
CA VAL A 108 8.30 -2.62 18.15
C VAL A 108 8.78 -2.97 16.74
N GLU A 109 10.02 -3.41 16.63
CA GLU A 109 10.71 -3.78 15.39
C GLU A 109 10.12 -5.04 14.73
N GLU A 110 9.42 -5.87 15.51
CA GLU A 110 8.73 -7.06 15.02
C GLU A 110 7.29 -6.77 14.56
N ILE A 111 6.77 -5.58 14.85
CA ILE A 111 5.42 -5.18 14.40
C ILE A 111 5.49 -4.86 12.90
N PRO A 112 4.63 -5.47 12.06
CA PRO A 112 4.67 -5.25 10.62
C PRO A 112 4.57 -3.76 10.25
N PRO A 113 5.35 -3.30 9.25
CA PRO A 113 5.46 -1.88 8.91
C PRO A 113 4.14 -1.29 8.42
N VAL A 114 3.35 -2.04 7.66
CA VAL A 114 2.04 -1.57 7.16
C VAL A 114 1.08 -1.28 8.32
N LEU A 115 1.00 -2.18 9.32
CA LEU A 115 0.21 -1.95 10.53
C LEU A 115 0.71 -0.73 11.30
N SER A 116 2.01 -0.63 11.50
CA SER A 116 2.63 0.51 12.19
C SER A 116 2.36 1.84 11.48
N GLN A 117 2.36 1.84 10.14
CA GLN A 117 2.00 3.00 9.32
C GLN A 117 0.55 3.43 9.55
N PHE A 118 -0.41 2.49 9.53
CA PHE A 118 -1.82 2.82 9.81
C PHE A 118 -2.04 3.36 11.22
N GLN A 119 -1.36 2.81 12.23
CA GLN A 119 -1.45 3.32 13.60
C GLN A 119 -0.86 4.73 13.71
N LEU A 120 0.25 5.02 13.02
CA LEU A 120 0.82 6.36 12.93
C LEU A 120 -0.12 7.34 12.24
N ILE A 121 -0.79 6.94 11.16
CA ILE A 121 -1.81 7.76 10.48
C ILE A 121 -2.95 8.12 11.45
N SER A 122 -3.45 7.13 12.21
CA SER A 122 -4.48 7.34 13.23
C SER A 122 -4.03 8.28 14.36
N GLN A 123 -2.78 8.17 14.83
CA GLN A 123 -2.21 9.10 15.82
C GLN A 123 -2.10 10.52 15.24
N HIS A 124 -1.66 10.64 13.99
CA HIS A 124 -1.61 11.92 13.28
C HIS A 124 -3.02 12.52 13.11
N ALA A 125 -4.02 11.73 12.74
CA ALA A 125 -5.41 12.17 12.64
C ALA A 125 -5.93 12.70 13.98
N SER A 126 -5.63 12.02 15.09
CA SER A 126 -6.01 12.47 16.43
C SER A 126 -5.31 13.79 16.82
N GLN A 127 -4.03 13.96 16.45
CA GLN A 127 -3.32 15.24 16.64
C GLN A 127 -3.93 16.37 15.79
N GLN A 128 -4.28 16.10 14.53
CA GLN A 128 -4.96 17.06 13.65
C GLN A 128 -6.30 17.48 14.25
N ALA A 129 -7.11 16.52 14.68
CA ALA A 129 -8.42 16.78 15.24
C ALA A 129 -8.33 17.62 16.52
N SER A 130 -7.38 17.28 17.40
CA SER A 130 -7.14 18.00 18.65
C SER A 130 -6.70 19.45 18.37
N GLY A 131 -5.79 19.64 17.41
CA GLY A 131 -5.29 20.98 17.07
C GLY A 131 -6.32 21.88 16.39
N LEU A 132 -7.15 21.32 15.50
CA LEU A 132 -8.11 22.07 14.70
C LEU A 132 -9.43 22.34 15.43
N PHE A 133 -9.92 21.39 16.22
CA PHE A 133 -11.31 21.41 16.71
C PHE A 133 -11.44 21.50 18.23
N ALA A 134 -10.46 21.03 19.02
CA ALA A 134 -10.64 20.90 20.47
C ALA A 134 -10.85 22.25 21.19
N SER A 135 -10.30 23.36 20.70
CA SER A 135 -10.53 24.68 21.30
C SER A 135 -11.99 25.15 21.16
N ARG A 136 -12.63 24.87 20.02
CA ARG A 136 -14.03 25.23 19.75
C ARG A 136 -15.02 24.25 20.36
N LEU A 137 -14.62 22.99 20.51
CA LEU A 137 -15.43 21.88 21.00
C LEU A 137 -14.84 21.27 22.27
N ALA A 138 -14.37 22.12 23.19
CA ALA A 138 -13.57 21.69 24.36
C ALA A 138 -14.27 20.65 25.26
N ARG A 139 -15.61 20.63 25.30
CA ARG A 139 -16.35 19.64 26.09
C ARG A 139 -16.43 18.25 25.43
N LEU A 140 -16.13 18.17 24.14
CA LEU A 140 -16.21 16.96 23.31
C LEU A 140 -14.81 16.44 22.91
N TRP A 141 -13.77 16.85 23.64
CA TRP A 141 -12.38 16.54 23.28
C TRP A 141 -12.09 15.03 23.31
N GLN A 142 -12.76 14.27 24.19
CA GLN A 142 -12.57 12.82 24.28
C GLN A 142 -13.14 12.12 23.05
N GLU A 143 -14.34 12.50 22.63
CA GLU A 143 -15.02 11.97 21.45
C GLU A 143 -14.23 12.32 20.17
N ILE A 144 -13.72 13.55 20.08
CA ILE A 144 -12.82 13.98 19.00
C ILE A 144 -11.55 13.12 19.00
N HIS A 145 -10.92 12.93 20.16
CA HIS A 145 -9.64 12.21 20.28
C HIS A 145 -9.78 10.73 19.94
N TRP A 146 -10.71 10.03 20.59
CA TRP A 146 -10.92 8.59 20.42
C TRP A 146 -11.58 8.25 19.08
N GLY A 147 -12.55 9.06 18.65
CA GLY A 147 -13.16 8.93 17.33
C GLY A 147 -12.10 9.06 16.24
N SER A 148 -11.22 10.07 16.35
CA SER A 148 -10.17 10.29 15.36
C SER A 148 -9.10 9.18 15.37
N LEU A 149 -8.69 8.72 16.55
CA LEU A 149 -7.70 7.66 16.69
C LEU A 149 -8.21 6.32 16.13
N LEU A 150 -9.46 5.96 16.43
CA LEU A 150 -10.03 4.66 16.11
C LEU A 150 -10.71 4.59 14.74
N PHE A 151 -10.85 5.72 14.04
CA PHE A 151 -11.53 5.77 12.75
C PHE A 151 -10.96 4.73 11.77
N LEU A 152 -9.64 4.69 11.53
CA LEU A 152 -9.01 3.71 10.62
C LEU A 152 -8.75 2.34 11.25
N SER A 153 -9.14 2.10 12.51
CA SER A 153 -8.87 0.84 13.20
C SER A 153 -9.44 -0.42 12.55
N PRO A 154 -10.57 -0.38 11.79
CA PRO A 154 -11.03 -1.54 11.02
C PRO A 154 -10.01 -2.09 10.01
N LEU A 155 -9.09 -1.25 9.52
CA LEU A 155 -8.05 -1.67 8.58
C LEU A 155 -6.85 -2.33 9.25
N TRP A 156 -6.66 -2.18 10.56
CA TRP A 156 -5.45 -2.67 11.24
C TRP A 156 -5.32 -4.20 11.21
N PRO A 157 -6.38 -5.01 11.44
CA PRO A 157 -6.32 -6.45 11.20
C PRO A 157 -5.99 -6.82 9.75
N LEU A 158 -6.51 -6.05 8.78
CA LEU A 158 -6.25 -6.27 7.36
C LEU A 158 -4.79 -5.96 7.01
N ALA A 159 -4.22 -4.90 7.58
CA ALA A 159 -2.81 -4.55 7.46
C ALA A 159 -1.88 -5.61 8.04
N LEU A 160 -2.35 -6.37 9.04
CA LEU A 160 -1.61 -7.49 9.61
C LEU A 160 -1.76 -8.77 8.78
N ALA A 161 -2.98 -9.11 8.35
CA ALA A 161 -3.27 -10.37 7.67
C ALA A 161 -2.92 -10.35 6.16
N TYR A 162 -3.22 -9.25 5.46
CA TYR A 162 -3.02 -9.10 4.02
C TYR A 162 -2.43 -7.72 3.65
N PRO A 163 -1.23 -7.36 4.15
CA PRO A 163 -0.60 -6.06 3.86
C PRO A 163 -0.49 -5.77 2.36
N LYS A 164 -0.15 -6.80 1.56
CA LYS A 164 0.00 -6.67 0.09
C LYS A 164 -1.26 -6.20 -0.63
N LEU A 165 -2.47 -6.50 -0.10
CA LEU A 165 -3.71 -6.02 -0.72
C LEU A 165 -3.83 -4.50 -0.57
N LEU A 166 -3.44 -3.95 0.58
CA LEU A 166 -3.44 -2.52 0.84
C LEU A 166 -2.36 -1.80 0.02
N ASP A 167 -1.15 -2.36 -0.05
CA ASP A 167 -0.07 -1.82 -0.90
C ASP A 167 -0.50 -1.79 -2.39
N THR A 168 -1.11 -2.89 -2.87
CA THR A 168 -1.61 -2.97 -4.25
C THR A 168 -2.74 -1.98 -4.51
N TRP A 169 -3.65 -1.81 -3.55
CA TRP A 169 -4.74 -0.85 -3.63
C TRP A 169 -4.21 0.59 -3.67
N GLU A 170 -3.25 0.95 -2.81
CA GLU A 170 -2.60 2.27 -2.80
C GLU A 170 -1.96 2.57 -4.15
N LEU A 171 -1.13 1.65 -4.67
CA LEU A 171 -0.50 1.81 -5.97
C LEU A 171 -1.52 2.05 -7.09
N ARG A 172 -2.57 1.22 -7.19
CA ARG A 172 -3.53 1.27 -8.29
C ARG A 172 -4.46 2.48 -8.20
N VAL A 173 -5.02 2.74 -7.02
CA VAL A 173 -6.04 3.78 -6.84
C VAL A 173 -5.40 5.15 -6.64
N ILE A 174 -4.42 5.27 -5.74
CA ILE A 174 -3.85 6.56 -5.36
C ILE A 174 -2.81 7.04 -6.38
N HIS A 175 -1.93 6.14 -6.83
CA HIS A 175 -0.82 6.53 -7.69
C HIS A 175 -1.11 6.38 -9.19
N LYS A 176 -1.82 5.31 -9.60
CA LYS A 176 -2.19 5.10 -11.01
C LYS A 176 -3.55 5.67 -11.39
N GLY A 177 -4.36 6.09 -10.41
CA GLY A 177 -5.67 6.70 -10.66
C GLY A 177 -6.70 5.72 -11.25
N GLU A 178 -6.54 4.41 -11.04
CA GLU A 178 -7.54 3.42 -11.43
C GLU A 178 -8.82 3.62 -10.62
N ASP A 179 -9.96 3.21 -11.22
CA ASP A 179 -11.25 3.33 -10.57
C ASP A 179 -11.31 2.47 -9.29
N ALA A 180 -11.49 3.13 -8.15
CA ALA A 180 -11.53 2.48 -6.85
C ALA A 180 -12.66 1.45 -6.77
N ALA A 181 -13.81 1.70 -7.43
CA ALA A 181 -14.96 0.80 -7.50
C ALA A 181 -14.53 -0.61 -7.94
N HIS A 182 -13.91 -0.63 -9.11
CA HIS A 182 -13.42 -1.82 -9.78
C HIS A 182 -12.24 -2.49 -9.04
N VAL A 183 -11.25 -1.70 -8.62
CA VAL A 183 -10.04 -2.25 -7.97
C VAL A 183 -10.37 -2.95 -6.66
N GLU A 184 -11.25 -2.38 -5.83
CA GLU A 184 -11.61 -3.01 -4.55
C GLU A 184 -12.41 -4.30 -4.76
N GLU A 185 -13.29 -4.36 -5.76
CA GLU A 185 -14.03 -5.58 -6.10
C GLU A 185 -13.07 -6.69 -6.57
N GLU A 186 -12.05 -6.35 -7.36
CA GLU A 186 -11.02 -7.29 -7.79
C GLU A 186 -10.16 -7.81 -6.63
N LEU A 187 -9.73 -6.91 -5.73
CA LEU A 187 -8.77 -7.23 -4.66
C LEU A 187 -9.44 -7.82 -3.42
N PHE A 188 -10.57 -7.28 -2.98
CA PHE A 188 -11.25 -7.64 -1.74
C PHE A 188 -12.59 -8.36 -1.98
N GLY A 189 -13.15 -8.32 -3.19
CA GLY A 189 -14.52 -8.80 -3.46
C GLY A 189 -15.62 -7.95 -2.83
N VAL A 190 -15.26 -6.83 -2.21
CA VAL A 190 -16.17 -5.90 -1.52
C VAL A 190 -15.60 -4.49 -1.57
N ARG A 191 -16.45 -3.49 -1.37
CA ARG A 191 -16.01 -2.10 -1.14
C ARG A 191 -15.30 -2.00 0.22
N ILE A 192 -14.09 -1.45 0.25
CA ILE A 192 -13.25 -1.39 1.46
C ILE A 192 -13.90 -0.52 2.55
N MET A 193 -14.55 0.59 2.18
CA MET A 193 -15.26 1.44 3.14
C MET A 193 -16.48 0.74 3.75
N ALA A 194 -17.19 -0.11 2.97
CA ALA A 194 -18.31 -0.90 3.50
C ALA A 194 -17.82 -1.98 4.48
N LEU A 195 -16.67 -2.60 4.19
CA LEU A 195 -16.01 -3.49 5.13
C LEU A 195 -15.65 -2.75 6.43
N CYS A 196 -15.06 -1.56 6.33
CA CYS A 196 -14.73 -0.76 7.51
C CYS A 196 -15.95 -0.37 8.33
N GLN A 197 -17.05 0.05 7.69
CA GLN A 197 -18.33 0.34 8.37
C GLN A 197 -18.83 -0.89 9.12
N THR A 198 -18.92 -2.04 8.43
CA THR A 198 -19.42 -3.29 9.01
C THR A 198 -18.58 -3.71 10.23
N MET A 199 -17.25 -3.59 10.13
CA MET A 199 -16.34 -3.88 11.24
C MET A 199 -16.51 -2.90 12.41
N ALA A 200 -16.64 -1.60 12.14
CA ALA A 200 -16.83 -0.59 13.17
C ALA A 200 -18.15 -0.79 13.93
N GLU A 201 -19.23 -1.16 13.23
CA GLU A 201 -20.52 -1.50 13.81
C GLU A 201 -20.46 -2.81 14.61
N TYR A 202 -19.81 -3.84 14.05
CA TYR A 202 -19.63 -5.14 14.71
C TYR A 202 -18.84 -5.02 16.03
N TRP A 203 -17.77 -4.23 16.03
CA TRP A 203 -16.99 -3.92 17.23
C TRP A 203 -17.65 -2.91 18.16
N ARG A 204 -18.76 -2.30 17.74
CA ARG A 204 -19.44 -1.22 18.46
C ARG A 204 -18.44 -0.13 18.87
N LEU A 205 -17.65 0.32 17.91
CA LEU A 205 -16.74 1.46 18.10
C LEU A 205 -17.52 2.74 18.48
N PRO A 206 -16.84 3.76 19.03
CA PRO A 206 -17.45 5.05 19.33
C PRO A 206 -18.36 5.56 18.21
N GLN A 207 -19.52 6.12 18.56
CA GLN A 207 -20.57 6.49 17.60
C GLN A 207 -20.05 7.38 16.47
N TRP A 208 -19.10 8.26 16.75
CA TRP A 208 -18.56 9.18 15.75
C TRP A 208 -17.71 8.48 14.68
N VAL A 209 -17.17 7.30 14.97
CA VAL A 209 -16.49 6.45 13.97
C VAL A 209 -17.50 5.91 12.96
N THR A 210 -18.58 5.30 13.43
CA THR A 210 -19.62 4.72 12.55
C THR A 210 -20.36 5.81 11.78
N GLN A 211 -20.61 6.97 12.39
CA GLN A 211 -21.14 8.14 11.70
C GLN A 211 -20.23 8.58 10.55
N GLY A 212 -18.91 8.67 10.76
CA GLY A 212 -17.99 9.05 9.68
C GLY A 212 -18.05 8.11 8.47
N TYR A 213 -18.23 6.80 8.69
CA TYR A 213 -18.44 5.85 7.60
C TYR A 213 -19.79 6.01 6.89
N ARG A 214 -20.87 6.26 7.66
CA ARG A 214 -22.18 6.58 7.09
C ARG A 214 -22.11 7.77 6.15
N LEU A 215 -21.39 8.84 6.53
CA LEU A 215 -21.20 10.02 5.69
C LEU A 215 -20.56 9.65 4.34
N LEU A 216 -19.53 8.80 4.36
CA LEU A 216 -18.81 8.39 3.15
C LEU A 216 -19.60 7.43 2.26
N LEU A 217 -20.60 6.73 2.78
CA LEU A 217 -21.30 5.66 2.07
C LEU A 217 -22.72 6.06 1.68
N GLU A 218 -23.49 6.63 2.61
CA GLU A 218 -24.93 6.87 2.49
C GLU A 218 -25.24 8.35 2.21
N GLU A 219 -24.43 9.29 2.73
CA GLU A 219 -24.73 10.74 2.69
C GLU A 219 -23.78 11.51 1.74
N ARG A 220 -23.44 10.86 0.62
CA ARG A 220 -22.48 11.39 -0.37
C ARG A 220 -22.97 12.65 -1.07
N GLU A 221 -24.28 12.79 -1.24
CA GLU A 221 -24.88 13.96 -1.90
C GLU A 221 -24.68 15.23 -1.06
N GLN A 222 -24.92 15.15 0.25
CA GLN A 222 -24.69 16.25 1.18
C GLN A 222 -23.20 16.63 1.21
N LEU A 223 -22.30 15.65 1.25
CA LEU A 223 -20.85 15.90 1.14
C LEU A 223 -20.49 16.62 -0.17
N ALA A 224 -21.07 16.22 -1.30
CA ALA A 224 -20.84 16.85 -2.58
C ALA A 224 -21.37 18.30 -2.64
N GLN A 225 -22.55 18.55 -2.05
CA GLN A 225 -23.13 19.89 -1.95
C GLN A 225 -22.25 20.82 -1.12
N VAL A 226 -21.81 20.38 0.06
CA VAL A 226 -20.92 21.20 0.90
C VAL A 226 -19.55 21.41 0.24
N LEU A 227 -19.00 20.40 -0.43
CA LEU A 227 -17.75 20.57 -1.18
C LEU A 227 -17.91 21.58 -2.34
N SER A 228 -19.07 21.63 -2.99
CA SER A 228 -19.39 22.64 -4.00
C SER A 228 -19.45 24.06 -3.41
N ILE A 229 -19.90 24.20 -2.17
CA ILE A 229 -19.84 25.48 -1.45
C ILE A 229 -18.39 25.80 -1.09
N ALA A 230 -17.65 24.85 -0.51
CA ALA A 230 -16.28 25.06 -0.04
C ALA A 230 -15.26 25.39 -1.14
N ARG A 231 -15.58 25.13 -2.42
CA ARG A 231 -14.75 25.49 -3.58
C ARG A 231 -14.87 26.94 -4.01
N ASP A 232 -15.87 27.66 -3.51
CA ASP A 232 -16.01 29.09 -3.76
C ASP A 232 -14.85 29.85 -3.11
N GLU A 233 -14.25 30.83 -3.80
CA GLU A 233 -13.11 31.58 -3.26
C GLU A 233 -13.55 32.64 -2.25
N ASP A 234 -14.78 33.15 -2.37
CA ASP A 234 -15.30 34.19 -1.48
C ASP A 234 -15.96 33.60 -0.22
N LEU A 235 -15.36 33.89 0.95
CA LEU A 235 -15.86 33.45 2.25
C LEU A 235 -17.28 33.97 2.53
N LEU A 236 -17.64 35.17 2.06
CA LEU A 236 -18.99 35.71 2.25
C LEU A 236 -20.01 34.92 1.41
N SER A 237 -19.70 34.66 0.14
CA SER A 237 -20.50 33.80 -0.73
C SER A 237 -20.69 32.41 -0.13
N GLN A 238 -19.62 31.79 0.40
CA GLN A 238 -19.72 30.51 1.10
C GLN A 238 -20.75 30.53 2.24
N GLN A 239 -20.67 31.56 3.10
CA GLN A 239 -21.60 31.72 4.22
C GLN A 239 -23.03 31.92 3.74
N HIS A 240 -23.26 32.79 2.77
CA HIS A 240 -24.59 33.05 2.21
C HIS A 240 -25.21 31.78 1.60
N ARG A 241 -24.43 31.00 0.84
CA ARG A 241 -24.90 29.73 0.25
C ARG A 241 -25.23 28.68 1.30
N LEU A 242 -24.44 28.60 2.37
CA LEU A 242 -24.71 27.66 3.47
C LEU A 242 -25.92 28.10 4.29
N ASP A 243 -26.12 29.41 4.48
CA ASP A 243 -27.25 29.98 5.20
C ASP A 243 -28.57 29.85 4.44
N ALA A 244 -28.51 29.86 3.10
CA ALA A 244 -29.66 29.54 2.24
C ALA A 244 -30.14 28.09 2.39
N GLU A 245 -29.32 27.19 2.94
CA GLU A 245 -29.63 25.77 3.14
C GLU A 245 -29.49 25.37 4.63
N PRO A 246 -30.43 25.77 5.52
CA PRO A 246 -30.29 25.55 6.97
C PRO A 246 -30.14 24.08 7.38
N GLY A 247 -30.75 23.16 6.62
CA GLY A 247 -30.61 21.72 6.83
C GLY A 247 -29.19 21.24 6.58
N LEU A 248 -28.60 21.65 5.44
CA LEU A 248 -27.22 21.35 5.07
C LEU A 248 -26.23 21.96 6.07
N ARG A 249 -26.47 23.22 6.48
CA ARG A 249 -25.67 23.88 7.52
C ARG A 249 -25.66 23.12 8.83
N ARG A 250 -26.84 22.70 9.31
CA ARG A 250 -26.96 21.95 10.57
C ARG A 250 -26.28 20.60 10.48
N TRP A 251 -26.50 19.90 9.36
CA TRP A 251 -25.87 18.61 9.08
C TRP A 251 -24.35 18.72 9.07
N PHE A 252 -23.80 19.71 8.36
CA PHE A 252 -22.36 19.86 8.19
C PHE A 252 -21.65 20.24 9.48
N ASN A 253 -22.28 21.10 10.30
CA ASN A 253 -21.72 21.58 11.57
C ASN A 253 -21.96 20.60 12.74
N GLN A 254 -22.37 19.37 12.49
CA GLN A 254 -22.41 18.35 13.54
C GLN A 254 -20.99 18.04 14.04
N PRO A 255 -20.73 18.07 15.35
CA PRO A 255 -19.39 17.82 15.92
C PRO A 255 -18.76 16.49 15.46
N ALA A 256 -19.55 15.46 15.25
CA ALA A 256 -19.08 14.15 14.80
C ALA A 256 -18.37 14.19 13.42
N ASN A 257 -18.69 15.16 12.57
CA ASN A 257 -18.05 15.31 11.26
C ASN A 257 -16.56 15.66 11.37
N THR A 258 -16.12 16.19 12.52
CA THR A 258 -14.70 16.52 12.76
C THR A 258 -13.78 15.30 12.69
N VAL A 259 -14.27 14.11 13.10
CA VAL A 259 -13.53 12.85 13.00
C VAL A 259 -13.24 12.50 11.54
N LEU A 260 -14.24 12.67 10.67
CA LEU A 260 -14.09 12.45 9.23
C LEU A 260 -13.08 13.43 8.63
N LEU A 261 -13.22 14.72 8.93
CA LEU A 261 -12.34 15.78 8.40
C LEU A 261 -10.88 15.52 8.79
N ALA A 262 -10.59 15.28 10.06
CA ALA A 262 -9.23 15.07 10.55
C ALA A 262 -8.58 13.79 9.99
N ASN A 263 -9.32 12.69 9.90
CA ASN A 263 -8.79 11.44 9.36
C ASN A 263 -8.46 11.54 7.89
N ASN A 264 -9.33 12.19 7.11
CA ASN A 264 -9.07 12.34 5.69
C ASN A 264 -7.94 13.34 5.39
N LEU A 265 -7.75 14.38 6.21
CA LEU A 265 -6.55 15.22 6.15
C LEU A 265 -5.28 14.39 6.41
N ALA A 266 -5.26 13.60 7.50
CA ALA A 266 -4.09 12.80 7.87
C ALA A 266 -3.76 11.69 6.86
N LEU A 267 -4.78 11.07 6.27
CA LEU A 267 -4.63 10.05 5.24
C LEU A 267 -4.18 10.65 3.92
N ALA A 268 -4.80 11.74 3.45
CA ALA A 268 -4.42 12.38 2.19
C ALA A 268 -3.01 13.01 2.23
N ALA A 269 -2.55 13.43 3.41
CA ALA A 269 -1.19 13.94 3.61
C ALA A 269 -0.11 12.85 3.45
N GLN A 270 -0.46 11.55 3.45
CA GLN A 270 0.50 10.46 3.20
C GLN A 270 1.10 10.48 1.78
N VAL A 271 0.40 11.12 0.84
CA VAL A 271 0.86 11.29 -0.55
C VAL A 271 1.76 12.53 -0.68
N GLY A 272 1.52 13.57 0.11
CA GLY A 272 2.21 14.85 0.04
C GLY A 272 1.26 16.03 0.28
N TRP A 273 1.81 17.23 0.41
CA TRP A 273 1.03 18.44 0.75
C TRP A 273 0.32 19.07 -0.45
N ASP A 274 0.79 18.81 -1.67
CA ASP A 274 0.12 19.22 -2.91
C ASP A 274 -0.55 18.04 -3.63
N ASN A 275 -1.80 17.74 -3.24
CA ASN A 275 -2.61 16.80 -3.98
C ASN A 275 -4.12 17.14 -3.95
N PRO A 276 -4.88 16.79 -5.00
CA PRO A 276 -6.30 17.14 -5.09
C PRO A 276 -7.17 16.55 -3.99
N HIS A 277 -6.81 15.39 -3.43
CA HIS A 277 -7.58 14.77 -2.34
C HIS A 277 -7.43 15.58 -1.05
N LEU A 278 -6.20 15.97 -0.70
CA LEU A 278 -5.93 16.78 0.48
C LEU A 278 -6.60 18.15 0.38
N LEU A 279 -6.51 18.82 -0.77
CA LEU A 279 -7.13 20.13 -0.99
C LEU A 279 -8.64 20.10 -0.71
N ARG A 280 -9.36 19.06 -1.16
CA ARG A 280 -10.80 18.91 -0.89
C ARG A 280 -11.10 18.93 0.61
N TRP A 281 -10.32 18.19 1.38
CA TRP A 281 -10.50 18.10 2.84
C TRP A 281 -10.04 19.36 3.57
N GLN A 282 -9.03 20.07 3.05
CA GLN A 282 -8.63 21.38 3.57
C GLN A 282 -9.73 22.42 3.34
N LEU A 283 -10.35 22.46 2.16
CA LEU A 283 -11.47 23.36 1.85
C LEU A 283 -12.69 23.08 2.73
N LEU A 284 -13.07 21.81 2.87
CA LEU A 284 -14.16 21.43 3.79
C LEU A 284 -13.84 21.83 5.24
N THR A 285 -12.61 21.63 5.68
CA THR A 285 -12.17 22.03 7.02
C THR A 285 -12.20 23.54 7.19
N ALA A 286 -11.79 24.30 6.17
CA ALA A 286 -11.84 25.77 6.15
C ALA A 286 -13.28 26.28 6.26
N LEU A 287 -14.21 25.68 5.49
CA LEU A 287 -15.64 25.99 5.57
C LEU A 287 -16.22 25.67 6.95
N TYR A 288 -15.89 24.50 7.53
CA TYR A 288 -16.35 24.11 8.87
C TYR A 288 -15.82 25.07 9.94
N LEU A 289 -14.55 25.47 9.82
CA LEU A 289 -13.91 26.40 10.73
C LEU A 289 -14.22 27.87 10.41
N GLN A 290 -14.92 28.17 9.32
CA GLN A 290 -15.19 29.55 8.87
C GLN A 290 -13.92 30.41 8.87
N THR A 291 -12.86 29.88 8.26
CA THR A 291 -11.52 30.49 8.21
C THR A 291 -10.95 30.31 6.80
N SER A 292 -9.81 30.94 6.48
CA SER A 292 -9.22 30.81 5.15
C SER A 292 -8.57 29.44 4.91
N LEU A 293 -8.31 29.12 3.64
CA LEU A 293 -7.56 27.92 3.28
C LEU A 293 -6.12 27.99 3.83
N GLU A 294 -5.50 29.17 3.78
CA GLU A 294 -4.14 29.40 4.26
C GLU A 294 -4.03 29.13 5.76
N ASP A 295 -5.01 29.57 6.55
CA ASP A 295 -5.04 29.34 7.99
C ASP A 295 -5.13 27.85 8.32
N VAL A 296 -5.98 27.11 7.59
CA VAL A 296 -6.07 25.65 7.72
C VAL A 296 -4.77 24.98 7.33
N GLN A 297 -4.17 25.35 6.20
CA GLN A 297 -2.91 24.78 5.75
C GLN A 297 -1.79 25.02 6.77
N GLN A 298 -1.68 26.23 7.31
CA GLN A 298 -0.71 26.56 8.35
C GLN A 298 -0.93 25.68 9.60
N GLN A 299 -2.16 25.57 10.09
CA GLN A 299 -2.47 24.76 11.26
C GLN A 299 -2.18 23.27 11.02
N VAL A 300 -2.62 22.72 9.88
CA VAL A 300 -2.40 21.31 9.53
C VAL A 300 -0.90 20.99 9.46
N HIS A 301 -0.08 21.87 8.88
CA HIS A 301 1.38 21.70 8.85
C HIS A 301 2.01 21.75 10.26
N GLN A 302 1.58 22.69 11.11
CA GLN A 302 2.04 22.78 12.49
C GLN A 302 1.68 21.54 13.31
N GLN A 303 0.46 21.01 13.14
CA GLN A 303 0.02 19.78 13.80
C GLN A 303 0.76 18.55 13.28
N ALA A 304 1.11 18.50 11.99
CA ALA A 304 1.97 17.45 11.45
C ALA A 304 3.36 17.48 12.09
N ALA A 305 3.98 18.67 12.22
CA ALA A 305 5.27 18.81 12.91
C ALA A 305 5.17 18.43 14.41
N ALA A 306 4.07 18.78 15.09
CA ALA A 306 3.82 18.39 16.47
C ALA A 306 3.65 16.87 16.64
N SER A 307 2.89 16.23 15.74
CA SER A 307 2.72 14.77 15.66
C SER A 307 4.06 14.08 15.46
N ALA A 308 4.88 14.56 14.52
CA ALA A 308 6.18 13.96 14.20
C ALA A 308 7.13 13.94 15.40
N ARG A 309 7.14 15.01 16.21
CA ARG A 309 7.96 15.07 17.44
C ARG A 309 7.63 13.95 18.45
N ARG A 310 6.41 13.40 18.40
CA ARG A 310 5.94 12.35 19.32
C ARG A 310 5.99 10.96 18.69
N HIS A 311 5.60 10.86 17.42
CA HIS A 311 5.22 9.59 16.80
C HIS A 311 6.08 9.20 15.59
N ALA A 312 6.93 10.09 15.06
CA ALA A 312 7.79 9.71 13.94
C ALA A 312 8.74 8.58 14.36
N ARG A 313 8.91 7.60 13.46
CA ARG A 313 9.76 6.42 13.65
C ARG A 313 10.56 6.18 12.38
N HIS A 314 11.75 5.60 12.56
CA HIS A 314 12.55 5.15 11.43
C HIS A 314 11.79 4.07 10.63
N ALA A 315 11.97 4.07 9.31
CA ALA A 315 11.31 3.18 8.35
C ALA A 315 9.79 3.36 8.18
N LEU A 316 9.14 4.27 8.90
CA LEU A 316 7.77 4.73 8.62
C LEU A 316 7.83 6.11 7.97
N PHE A 317 6.79 6.44 7.21
CA PHE A 317 6.65 7.77 6.63
C PHE A 317 5.75 8.64 7.49
N HIS A 318 6.22 9.81 7.91
CA HIS A 318 5.40 10.83 8.54
C HIS A 318 5.23 12.04 7.59
N PRO A 319 4.02 12.58 7.36
CA PRO A 319 3.80 13.71 6.44
C PRO A 319 4.62 14.97 6.74
N ALA A 320 5.09 15.12 7.98
CA ALA A 320 6.01 16.19 8.37
C ALA A 320 7.34 16.15 7.60
N GLU A 321 7.79 14.97 7.15
CA GLU A 321 8.96 14.84 6.28
C GLU A 321 8.73 15.55 4.93
N ALA A 322 7.50 15.53 4.42
CA ALA A 322 7.16 16.20 3.16
C ALA A 322 7.09 17.74 3.27
N LEU A 323 7.09 18.31 4.48
CA LEU A 323 7.09 19.77 4.66
C LEU A 323 8.38 20.42 4.18
N ILE A 324 9.48 19.65 4.11
CA ILE A 324 10.78 20.13 3.62
C ILE A 324 11.04 19.76 2.15
N TRP A 325 10.09 19.11 1.49
CA TRP A 325 10.18 18.79 0.07
C TRP A 325 9.73 19.98 -0.79
N PRO A 326 10.12 20.04 -2.07
CA PRO A 326 9.45 20.88 -3.04
C PRO A 326 7.92 20.70 -2.96
N TRP A 327 7.16 21.80 -2.99
CA TRP A 327 5.71 21.79 -2.74
C TRP A 327 4.94 20.74 -3.57
N HIS A 328 5.24 20.66 -4.86
CA HIS A 328 4.58 19.75 -5.80
C HIS A 328 5.06 18.29 -5.71
N GLN A 329 6.08 18.00 -4.90
CA GLN A 329 6.64 16.66 -4.77
C GLN A 329 5.69 15.78 -3.95
N ARG A 330 5.38 14.62 -4.53
CA ARG A 330 4.61 13.57 -3.88
C ARG A 330 5.52 12.42 -3.49
N ARG A 331 5.15 11.72 -2.42
CA ARG A 331 5.78 10.47 -2.02
C ARG A 331 5.54 9.45 -3.14
N PRO A 332 6.58 8.89 -3.76
CA PRO A 332 6.41 7.79 -4.70
C PRO A 332 6.09 6.50 -3.94
N HIS A 333 5.21 5.68 -4.50
CA HIS A 333 5.05 4.31 -4.03
C HIS A 333 6.36 3.52 -4.23
N PRO A 334 6.77 2.59 -3.34
CA PRO A 334 7.99 1.80 -3.51
C PRO A 334 8.09 1.08 -4.87
N ASP A 335 6.96 0.60 -5.40
CA ASP A 335 6.90 -0.06 -6.72
C ASP A 335 6.96 0.92 -7.92
N MET A 336 6.94 2.22 -7.67
CA MET A 336 7.22 3.25 -8.68
C MET A 336 8.70 3.66 -8.70
N LEU A 337 9.52 3.14 -7.78
CA LEU A 337 10.93 3.41 -7.74
C LEU A 337 11.69 2.30 -8.46
N ALA A 338 12.72 2.70 -9.22
CA ALA A 338 13.66 1.74 -9.75
C ALA A 338 14.30 0.98 -8.58
N PRO A 339 14.51 -0.35 -8.69
CA PRO A 339 15.25 -1.08 -7.68
C PRO A 339 16.67 -0.51 -7.56
N PRO A 340 17.33 -0.72 -6.41
CA PRO A 340 18.73 -0.38 -6.30
C PRO A 340 19.54 -1.08 -7.40
N PRO A 341 20.62 -0.45 -7.89
CA PRO A 341 21.49 -1.09 -8.86
C PRO A 341 22.07 -2.39 -8.28
N PRO A 342 22.44 -3.37 -9.13
CA PRO A 342 23.07 -4.60 -8.67
C PRO A 342 24.30 -4.32 -7.81
N SER A 343 24.54 -5.15 -6.79
CA SER A 343 25.69 -4.97 -5.90
C SER A 343 27.02 -5.16 -6.63
N SER A 344 28.12 -4.73 -6.03
CA SER A 344 29.47 -4.95 -6.60
C SER A 344 29.75 -6.44 -6.84
N ASP A 345 29.30 -7.29 -5.91
CA ASP A 345 29.48 -8.74 -5.99
C ASP A 345 28.61 -9.34 -7.09
N ASP A 346 27.37 -8.87 -7.24
CA ASP A 346 26.48 -9.29 -8.33
C ASP A 346 27.07 -8.91 -9.69
N LEU A 347 27.61 -7.69 -9.82
CA LEU A 347 28.27 -7.25 -11.05
C LEU A 347 29.57 -8.04 -11.31
N ALA A 348 30.33 -8.41 -10.27
CA ALA A 348 31.49 -9.27 -10.42
C ALA A 348 31.11 -10.67 -10.89
N ARG A 349 30.03 -11.26 -10.33
CA ARG A 349 29.46 -12.52 -10.78
C ARG A 349 28.99 -12.42 -12.23
N TRP A 350 28.23 -11.37 -12.57
CA TRP A 350 27.76 -11.10 -13.92
C TRP A 350 28.91 -11.07 -14.95
N ARG A 351 30.02 -10.37 -14.64
CA ARG A 351 31.20 -10.34 -15.52
C ARG A 351 31.79 -11.74 -15.74
N LYS A 352 31.91 -12.56 -14.70
CA LYS A 352 32.39 -13.95 -14.81
C LYS A 352 31.46 -14.80 -15.68
N LEU A 353 30.15 -14.68 -15.50
CA LEU A 353 29.16 -15.39 -16.30
C LEU A 353 29.24 -15.00 -17.78
N CYS A 354 29.38 -13.71 -18.08
CA CYS A 354 29.59 -13.20 -19.43
C CYS A 354 30.92 -13.65 -20.04
N GLN A 355 32.02 -13.68 -19.28
CA GLN A 355 33.30 -14.21 -19.73
C GLN A 355 33.19 -15.70 -20.08
N HIS A 356 32.45 -16.48 -19.29
CA HIS A 356 32.22 -17.90 -19.56
C HIS A 356 31.38 -18.11 -20.84
N LEU A 357 30.36 -17.27 -21.07
CA LEU A 357 29.62 -17.26 -22.34
C LEU A 357 30.54 -17.02 -23.55
N LEU A 358 31.53 -16.14 -23.38
CA LEU A 358 32.47 -15.73 -24.43
C LEU A 358 33.69 -16.66 -24.60
N ALA A 359 33.84 -17.69 -23.77
CA ALA A 359 35.01 -18.56 -23.79
C ALA A 359 35.13 -19.35 -25.12
N GLN A 360 36.38 -19.49 -25.57
CA GLN A 360 36.74 -20.23 -26.79
C GLN A 360 37.82 -21.27 -26.46
N PRO A 361 37.61 -22.56 -26.78
CA PRO A 361 36.41 -23.12 -27.43
C PRO A 361 35.21 -23.10 -26.48
N SER A 362 33.97 -23.14 -27.01
CA SER A 362 32.75 -22.99 -26.19
C SER A 362 32.71 -23.99 -25.02
N PRO A 363 32.35 -23.60 -23.80
CA PRO A 363 32.28 -24.55 -22.69
C PRO A 363 30.98 -25.39 -22.72
N PHE A 364 30.01 -25.04 -23.57
CA PHE A 364 28.68 -25.64 -23.54
C PHE A 364 28.56 -26.87 -24.44
N THR A 365 27.86 -27.89 -23.94
CA THR A 365 27.55 -29.14 -24.66
C THR A 365 26.23 -29.06 -25.42
N ASN A 366 25.29 -28.20 -24.99
CA ASN A 366 24.01 -27.97 -25.62
C ASN A 366 23.54 -26.52 -25.42
N THR A 367 22.52 -26.11 -26.18
CA THR A 367 21.93 -24.76 -26.09
C THR A 367 21.19 -24.50 -24.79
N VAL A 368 20.73 -25.54 -24.09
CA VAL A 368 20.03 -25.43 -22.80
C VAL A 368 20.98 -24.92 -21.72
N HIS A 369 22.19 -25.48 -21.61
CA HIS A 369 23.21 -25.03 -20.66
C HIS A 369 23.67 -23.59 -20.95
N LEU A 370 23.79 -23.23 -22.23
CA LEU A 370 24.08 -21.85 -22.64
C LEU A 370 22.95 -20.90 -22.18
N ALA A 371 21.68 -21.28 -22.41
CA ALA A 371 20.54 -20.50 -21.98
C ALA A 371 20.46 -20.40 -20.44
N THR A 372 20.82 -21.44 -19.69
CA THR A 372 20.93 -21.40 -18.22
C THR A 372 21.97 -20.37 -17.77
N GLN A 373 23.16 -20.36 -18.40
CA GLN A 373 24.20 -19.38 -18.11
C GLN A 373 23.75 -17.95 -18.42
N ALA A 374 23.04 -17.75 -19.54
CA ALA A 374 22.46 -16.46 -19.90
C ALA A 374 21.39 -16.01 -18.89
N LEU A 375 20.52 -16.92 -18.43
CA LEU A 375 19.54 -16.66 -17.38
C LEU A 375 20.22 -16.18 -16.09
N GLU A 376 21.25 -16.90 -15.63
CA GLU A 376 22.01 -16.51 -14.43
C GLU A 376 22.68 -15.14 -14.59
N ALA A 377 23.22 -14.83 -15.78
CA ALA A 377 23.81 -13.54 -16.05
C ALA A 377 22.76 -12.41 -15.99
N LEU A 378 21.56 -12.66 -16.52
CA LEU A 378 20.45 -11.72 -16.42
C LEU A 378 20.00 -11.50 -14.97
N GLN A 379 19.95 -12.55 -14.15
CA GLN A 379 19.66 -12.42 -12.72
C GLN A 379 20.74 -11.63 -11.98
N ALA A 380 22.02 -11.93 -12.24
CA ALA A 380 23.15 -11.22 -11.64
C ALA A 380 23.22 -9.74 -12.07
N CYS A 381 22.66 -9.38 -13.23
CA CYS A 381 22.54 -7.98 -13.64
C CYS A 381 21.26 -7.28 -13.16
N GLY A 382 20.52 -7.91 -12.24
CA GLY A 382 19.37 -7.31 -11.55
C GLY A 382 18.02 -7.57 -12.20
N MET A 383 17.92 -8.33 -13.29
CA MET A 383 16.62 -8.72 -13.84
C MET A 383 15.94 -9.75 -12.94
N GLN A 384 14.66 -9.57 -12.65
CA GLN A 384 13.95 -10.38 -11.66
C GLN A 384 13.03 -11.39 -12.31
N ARG A 385 12.30 -10.97 -13.34
CA ARG A 385 11.36 -11.82 -14.08
C ARG A 385 11.88 -11.94 -15.50
N ILE A 386 12.31 -13.13 -15.88
CA ILE A 386 13.05 -13.38 -17.10
C ILE A 386 12.43 -14.56 -17.83
N LEU A 387 12.37 -14.46 -19.15
CA LEU A 387 11.93 -15.50 -20.04
C LEU A 387 12.85 -15.55 -21.27
N LEU A 388 13.46 -16.71 -21.50
CA LEU A 388 14.24 -16.99 -22.70
C LEU A 388 13.45 -17.95 -23.57
N LEU A 389 13.06 -17.52 -24.77
CA LEU A 389 12.35 -18.34 -25.74
C LEU A 389 13.26 -18.70 -26.91
N SER A 390 13.25 -19.95 -27.34
CA SER A 390 13.92 -20.41 -28.56
C SER A 390 12.93 -20.55 -29.71
N LEU A 391 13.34 -20.14 -30.90
CA LEU A 391 12.56 -20.30 -32.12
C LEU A 391 12.73 -21.72 -32.70
N ASP A 392 11.63 -22.45 -32.80
CA ASP A 392 11.55 -23.67 -33.59
C ASP A 392 11.08 -23.31 -35.01
N LYS A 393 12.03 -23.27 -35.95
CA LYS A 393 11.77 -22.91 -37.35
C LYS A 393 10.86 -23.91 -38.06
N ALA A 394 10.83 -25.18 -37.65
CA ALA A 394 10.01 -26.19 -38.31
C ALA A 394 8.52 -26.01 -37.97
N SER A 395 8.23 -25.60 -36.74
CA SER A 395 6.85 -25.40 -36.28
C SER A 395 6.38 -23.94 -36.28
N ASP A 396 7.27 -22.96 -36.50
CA ASP A 396 6.98 -21.52 -36.42
C ASP A 396 6.52 -21.06 -35.02
N TYR A 397 7.12 -21.67 -33.98
CA TYR A 397 6.82 -21.37 -32.58
C TYR A 397 8.05 -20.88 -31.80
N LEU A 398 7.84 -19.87 -30.96
CA LEU A 398 8.72 -19.58 -29.83
C LEU A 398 8.32 -20.43 -28.63
N ARG A 399 9.25 -21.22 -28.11
CA ARG A 399 9.05 -22.07 -26.93
C ARG A 399 9.96 -21.65 -25.80
N VAL A 400 9.45 -21.70 -24.57
CA VAL A 400 10.24 -21.33 -23.40
C VAL A 400 11.36 -22.33 -23.19
N GLN A 401 12.59 -21.82 -23.11
CA GLN A 401 13.78 -22.61 -22.84
C GLN A 401 14.25 -22.46 -21.40
N GLN A 402 14.17 -21.24 -20.86
CA GLN A 402 14.52 -20.91 -19.48
C GLN A 402 13.62 -19.80 -18.95
N LEU A 403 13.38 -19.80 -17.63
CA LEU A 403 12.61 -18.77 -16.95
C LEU A 403 13.12 -18.54 -15.52
N ALA A 404 12.93 -17.32 -15.02
CA ALA A 404 13.15 -16.97 -13.61
C ALA A 404 12.10 -15.96 -13.15
N GLY A 405 11.71 -16.02 -11.87
CA GLY A 405 10.78 -15.06 -11.27
C GLY A 405 9.37 -15.05 -11.88
N LEU A 406 8.98 -16.13 -12.57
CA LEU A 406 7.66 -16.31 -13.17
C LEU A 406 7.00 -17.60 -12.62
N PRO A 407 5.66 -17.71 -12.66
CA PRO A 407 4.97 -18.95 -12.31
C PRO A 407 5.49 -20.13 -13.14
N LYS A 408 5.51 -21.34 -12.56
CA LYS A 408 6.08 -22.54 -13.22
C LYS A 408 5.31 -22.91 -14.50
N GLU A 409 4.03 -22.59 -14.55
CA GLU A 409 3.12 -22.79 -15.68
C GLU A 409 3.55 -21.98 -16.90
N ALA A 410 4.31 -20.89 -16.72
CA ALA A 410 4.88 -20.14 -17.83
C ALA A 410 5.88 -20.98 -18.65
N GLY A 411 6.47 -22.04 -18.07
CA GLY A 411 7.42 -22.91 -18.75
C GLY A 411 6.84 -23.74 -19.90
N THR A 412 5.51 -23.96 -19.92
CA THR A 412 4.83 -24.68 -21.01
C THR A 412 4.31 -23.75 -22.10
N MET A 413 4.56 -22.45 -21.99
CA MET A 413 4.09 -21.45 -22.95
C MET A 413 4.76 -21.63 -24.31
N ALA A 414 3.94 -21.57 -25.36
CA ALA A 414 4.37 -21.51 -26.75
C ALA A 414 3.66 -20.34 -27.45
N LEU A 415 4.39 -19.61 -28.28
CA LEU A 415 3.87 -18.45 -29.01
C LEU A 415 4.00 -18.70 -30.50
N GLN A 416 2.88 -18.70 -31.23
CA GLN A 416 2.90 -18.83 -32.67
C GLN A 416 3.33 -17.50 -33.31
N VAL A 417 4.40 -17.54 -34.10
CA VAL A 417 5.01 -16.33 -34.67
C VAL A 417 4.11 -15.71 -35.74
N SER A 418 3.60 -16.54 -36.66
CA SER A 418 2.68 -16.13 -37.73
C SER A 418 1.40 -15.42 -37.25
N GLN A 419 0.97 -15.62 -36.00
CA GLN A 419 -0.25 -14.98 -35.47
C GLN A 419 -0.01 -13.59 -34.85
N ASN A 420 1.24 -13.12 -34.73
CA ASN A 420 1.53 -11.85 -34.06
C ASN A 420 2.55 -11.00 -34.83
N LYS A 421 2.12 -9.82 -35.31
CA LYS A 421 2.96 -8.91 -36.11
C LYS A 421 4.21 -8.41 -35.38
N LEU A 422 4.13 -8.21 -34.05
CA LEU A 422 5.29 -7.78 -33.27
C LEU A 422 6.35 -8.88 -33.22
N LEU A 423 5.95 -10.13 -32.99
CA LEU A 423 6.87 -11.28 -33.05
C LEU A 423 7.47 -11.44 -34.43
N GLN A 424 6.68 -11.34 -35.50
CA GLN A 424 7.18 -11.39 -36.88
C GLN A 424 8.28 -10.34 -37.11
N LYS A 425 8.05 -9.09 -36.68
CA LYS A 425 9.04 -8.01 -36.83
C LYS A 425 10.31 -8.29 -36.03
N LEU A 426 10.17 -8.70 -34.76
CA LEU A 426 11.30 -9.00 -33.88
C LEU A 426 12.10 -10.21 -34.36
N LEU A 427 11.48 -11.19 -35.01
CA LEU A 427 12.16 -12.39 -35.50
C LEU A 427 12.69 -12.25 -36.93
N ALA A 428 12.14 -11.32 -37.73
CA ALA A 428 12.64 -11.02 -39.07
C ALA A 428 13.97 -10.25 -39.03
N GLN A 429 14.13 -9.33 -38.07
CA GLN A 429 15.35 -8.56 -37.89
C GLN A 429 15.67 -8.43 -36.40
N ALA A 430 16.91 -8.70 -36.03
CA ALA A 430 17.38 -8.54 -34.66
C ALA A 430 17.08 -7.13 -34.16
N GLY A 431 16.38 -7.03 -33.04
CA GLY A 431 15.92 -5.75 -32.51
C GLY A 431 15.65 -5.82 -31.00
N GLN A 432 15.48 -4.65 -30.41
CA GLN A 432 15.12 -4.50 -29.01
C GLN A 432 13.92 -3.57 -28.90
N LEU A 433 12.91 -3.99 -28.15
CA LEU A 433 11.78 -3.19 -27.75
C LEU A 433 11.86 -2.95 -26.25
N ARG A 434 11.88 -1.68 -25.84
CA ARG A 434 11.73 -1.27 -24.44
C ARG A 434 10.33 -0.68 -24.29
N ILE A 435 9.48 -1.38 -23.53
CA ILE A 435 8.20 -0.85 -23.07
C ILE A 435 8.49 0.09 -21.90
N THR A 436 7.99 1.31 -22.03
CA THR A 436 8.06 2.39 -21.03
C THR A 436 6.65 2.95 -20.84
N PRO A 437 6.37 3.73 -19.78
CA PRO A 437 5.05 4.34 -19.56
C PRO A 437 4.57 5.14 -20.77
N GLU A 438 5.48 5.85 -21.45
CA GLU A 438 5.16 6.71 -22.59
C GLU A 438 4.67 5.93 -23.83
N ASN A 439 5.08 4.68 -23.97
CA ASN A 439 4.76 3.86 -25.14
C ASN A 439 3.93 2.61 -24.81
N HIS A 440 3.58 2.41 -23.52
CA HIS A 440 2.91 1.21 -23.04
C HIS A 440 1.58 0.97 -23.76
N THR A 441 0.72 2.00 -23.85
CA THR A 441 -0.59 1.90 -24.50
C THR A 441 -0.49 1.42 -25.95
N GLN A 442 0.58 1.81 -26.66
CA GLN A 442 0.81 1.42 -28.05
C GLN A 442 1.34 -0.02 -28.16
N PHE A 443 2.33 -0.40 -27.34
CA PHE A 443 3.03 -1.68 -27.49
C PHE A 443 2.41 -2.83 -26.70
N SER A 444 1.75 -2.58 -25.57
CA SER A 444 1.14 -3.63 -24.75
C SER A 444 0.03 -4.35 -25.50
N ALA A 445 -0.76 -3.61 -26.31
CA ALA A 445 -1.79 -4.16 -27.19
C ALA A 445 -1.22 -5.07 -28.30
N LEU A 446 0.05 -4.89 -28.68
CA LEU A 446 0.74 -5.68 -29.70
C LEU A 446 1.39 -6.95 -29.13
N LEU A 447 1.61 -7.02 -27.81
CA LEU A 447 2.13 -8.22 -27.17
C LEU A 447 1.13 -9.39 -27.31
N PRO A 448 1.60 -10.62 -27.58
CA PRO A 448 0.78 -11.83 -27.47
C PRO A 448 0.10 -11.92 -26.11
N ALA A 449 -1.15 -12.40 -26.07
CA ALA A 449 -1.93 -12.49 -24.84
C ALA A 449 -1.21 -13.22 -23.68
N PRO A 450 -0.49 -14.34 -23.91
CA PRO A 450 0.26 -15.00 -22.84
C PRO A 450 1.39 -14.13 -22.27
N LEU A 451 2.13 -13.41 -23.13
CA LEU A 451 3.19 -12.49 -22.67
C LEU A 451 2.62 -11.28 -21.93
N ARG A 452 1.50 -10.73 -22.39
CA ARG A 452 0.81 -9.62 -21.72
C ARG A 452 0.28 -10.01 -20.35
N ALA A 453 -0.25 -11.23 -20.23
CA ALA A 453 -0.76 -11.76 -18.97
C ALA A 453 0.35 -11.94 -17.93
N LEU A 454 1.53 -12.37 -18.37
CA LEU A 454 2.73 -12.46 -17.53
C LEU A 454 3.26 -11.05 -17.23
N PHE A 455 3.68 -10.29 -18.24
CA PHE A 455 4.30 -8.98 -18.08
C PHE A 455 3.28 -7.85 -18.22
N ARG A 456 2.50 -7.64 -17.16
CA ARG A 456 1.46 -6.57 -17.08
C ARG A 456 2.02 -5.16 -16.84
N SER A 457 3.34 -5.00 -16.76
CA SER A 457 3.97 -3.76 -16.36
C SER A 457 4.24 -2.82 -17.53
N GLU A 458 4.48 -1.56 -17.20
CA GLU A 458 4.90 -0.52 -18.14
C GLU A 458 6.42 -0.52 -18.38
N HIS A 459 7.14 -1.53 -17.86
CA HIS A 459 8.59 -1.55 -17.82
C HIS A 459 9.11 -2.94 -18.22
N VAL A 460 9.17 -3.21 -19.53
CA VAL A 460 9.55 -4.54 -20.04
C VAL A 460 10.60 -4.38 -21.15
N LEU A 461 11.62 -5.23 -21.13
CA LEU A 461 12.58 -5.37 -22.23
C LEU A 461 12.27 -6.62 -23.03
N LEU A 462 12.22 -6.48 -24.35
CA LEU A 462 12.18 -7.59 -25.30
C LEU A 462 13.38 -7.43 -26.24
N ARG A 463 14.16 -8.48 -26.44
CA ARG A 463 15.32 -8.45 -27.34
C ARG A 463 15.48 -9.76 -28.09
N SER A 464 15.53 -9.65 -29.40
CA SER A 464 15.86 -10.76 -30.30
C SER A 464 17.36 -11.04 -30.27
N LEU A 465 17.74 -12.32 -30.27
CA LEU A 465 19.13 -12.75 -30.36
C LEU A 465 19.37 -13.42 -31.71
N ALA A 466 20.32 -12.89 -32.48
CA ALA A 466 20.64 -13.39 -33.80
C ALA A 466 22.06 -13.95 -33.91
N VAL A 467 22.21 -14.94 -34.80
CA VAL A 467 23.50 -15.47 -35.26
C VAL A 467 23.48 -15.39 -36.79
N ASN A 468 24.47 -14.72 -37.39
CA ASN A 468 24.57 -14.54 -38.85
C ASN A 468 23.25 -14.03 -39.45
N ASP A 469 22.70 -12.95 -38.88
CA ASP A 469 21.41 -12.32 -39.24
C ASP A 469 20.16 -13.20 -39.07
N GLN A 470 20.30 -14.42 -38.57
CA GLN A 470 19.16 -15.28 -38.25
C GLN A 470 18.82 -15.21 -36.77
N VAL A 471 17.61 -14.75 -36.44
CA VAL A 471 17.12 -14.73 -35.06
C VAL A 471 16.82 -16.16 -34.59
N LEU A 472 17.39 -16.54 -33.45
CA LEU A 472 17.24 -17.88 -32.87
C LEU A 472 16.47 -17.86 -31.55
N MET A 473 16.50 -16.73 -30.83
CA MET A 473 15.88 -16.61 -29.52
C MET A 473 15.27 -15.23 -29.30
N LEU A 474 14.34 -15.16 -28.35
CA LEU A 474 13.77 -13.92 -27.81
C LEU A 474 13.99 -13.89 -26.30
N MET A 475 14.66 -12.86 -25.81
CA MET A 475 14.77 -12.54 -24.38
C MET A 475 13.65 -11.59 -23.98
N VAL A 476 12.97 -11.87 -22.88
CA VAL A 476 12.00 -10.95 -22.25
C VAL A 476 12.37 -10.81 -20.77
N ALA A 477 12.46 -9.59 -20.26
CA ALA A 477 12.80 -9.35 -18.85
C ALA A 477 12.20 -8.06 -18.28
N ASP A 478 11.94 -8.06 -16.96
CA ASP A 478 11.67 -6.86 -16.16
C ASP A 478 12.33 -6.93 -14.76
N GLN A 479 12.14 -5.87 -13.96
CA GLN A 479 12.57 -5.80 -12.56
C GLN A 479 11.40 -5.80 -11.56
N GLY A 480 10.49 -6.76 -11.73
CA GLY A 480 9.36 -6.96 -10.81
C GLY A 480 8.26 -5.94 -11.02
N CYS A 481 7.93 -5.63 -12.28
CA CYS A 481 6.96 -4.60 -12.67
C CYS A 481 7.33 -3.14 -12.31
N ARG A 482 8.57 -2.87 -11.90
CA ARG A 482 9.06 -1.54 -11.51
C ARG A 482 9.89 -0.88 -12.63
N PRO A 483 10.13 0.44 -12.57
CA PRO A 483 11.08 1.09 -13.47
C PRO A 483 12.43 0.37 -13.50
N LEU A 484 13.04 0.31 -14.67
CA LEU A 484 14.30 -0.41 -14.85
C LEU A 484 15.47 0.49 -14.49
N ALA A 485 16.35 0.03 -13.61
CA ALA A 485 17.61 0.69 -13.28
C ALA A 485 18.56 0.70 -14.49
N ASP A 486 19.12 1.86 -14.82
CA ASP A 486 19.90 2.05 -16.06
C ASP A 486 21.09 1.10 -16.19
N ILE A 487 21.81 0.85 -15.08
CA ILE A 487 22.93 -0.11 -15.04
C ILE A 487 22.45 -1.51 -15.44
N SER A 488 21.27 -1.92 -14.97
CA SER A 488 20.68 -3.22 -15.28
C SER A 488 20.28 -3.31 -16.75
N VAL A 489 19.74 -2.23 -17.34
CA VAL A 489 19.40 -2.15 -18.77
C VAL A 489 20.65 -2.24 -19.65
N GLN A 490 21.72 -1.55 -19.30
CA GLN A 490 23.00 -1.63 -20.02
C GLN A 490 23.59 -3.03 -19.95
N ALA A 491 23.60 -3.63 -18.76
CA ALA A 491 24.11 -4.97 -18.53
C ALA A 491 23.26 -6.04 -19.26
N PHE A 492 21.93 -5.88 -19.30
CA PHE A 492 21.04 -6.72 -20.11
C PHE A 492 21.45 -6.73 -21.59
N GLY A 493 21.70 -5.56 -22.18
CA GLY A 493 22.17 -5.44 -23.57
C GLY A 493 23.51 -6.13 -23.78
N LYS A 494 24.43 -6.03 -22.82
CA LYS A 494 25.73 -6.72 -22.86
C LYS A 494 25.60 -8.23 -22.70
N THR A 495 24.72 -8.72 -21.82
CA THR A 495 24.42 -10.15 -21.68
C THR A 495 23.87 -10.72 -22.99
N ALA A 496 22.97 -10.00 -23.65
CA ALA A 496 22.46 -10.40 -24.96
C ALA A 496 23.58 -10.49 -26.01
N GLN A 497 24.47 -9.51 -26.09
CA GLN A 497 25.65 -9.55 -26.99
C GLN A 497 26.56 -10.75 -26.70
N CYS A 498 26.83 -11.05 -25.42
CA CYS A 498 27.62 -12.21 -25.03
C CYS A 498 26.93 -13.52 -25.43
N THR A 499 25.60 -13.58 -25.29
CA THR A 499 24.79 -14.75 -25.65
C THR A 499 24.77 -14.97 -27.16
N GLU A 500 24.60 -13.91 -27.97
CA GLU A 500 24.67 -13.98 -29.45
C GLU A 500 26.03 -14.53 -29.91
N ARG A 501 27.12 -14.02 -29.33
CA ARG A 501 28.48 -14.51 -29.64
C ARG A 501 28.70 -15.95 -29.18
N ALA A 502 28.19 -16.33 -28.00
CA ALA A 502 28.24 -17.70 -27.52
C ALA A 502 27.49 -18.67 -28.45
N LEU A 503 26.30 -18.29 -28.92
CA LEU A 503 25.50 -19.06 -29.86
C LEU A 503 26.23 -19.23 -31.21
N SER A 504 26.87 -18.17 -31.71
CA SER A 504 27.68 -18.22 -32.93
C SER A 504 28.86 -19.19 -32.81
N VAL A 505 29.63 -19.11 -31.73
CA VAL A 505 30.76 -20.04 -31.47
C VAL A 505 30.27 -21.47 -31.31
N PHE A 506 29.13 -21.68 -30.63
CA PHE A 506 28.55 -23.00 -30.46
C PHE A 506 28.06 -23.61 -31.78
N ALA A 507 27.44 -22.80 -32.65
CA ALA A 507 26.98 -23.26 -33.97
C ALA A 507 28.16 -23.68 -34.87
N ASN A 508 29.26 -22.93 -34.84
CA ASN A 508 30.45 -23.18 -35.64
C ASN A 508 31.29 -24.40 -35.18
N ARG A 509 30.93 -25.09 -34.10
CA ARG A 509 31.56 -26.36 -33.70
C ARG A 509 31.04 -27.59 -34.44
N LYS A 510 29.86 -27.48 -35.04
CA LYS A 510 29.18 -28.59 -35.73
C LYS A 510 29.42 -28.62 -37.24
N GLY A 511 30.12 -27.63 -37.78
CA GLY A 511 30.77 -27.68 -39.09
C GLY A 511 32.25 -27.99 -38.89
#